data_AF-A0A521DHY0-F1
#
_entry.id   AF-A0A521DHY0-F1
#
_cell.length_a   1.000
_cell.length_b   1.000
_cell.length_c   1.000
_cell.angle_alpha   90.00
_cell.angle_beta   90.00
_cell.angle_gamma   90.00
#
_symmetry.space_group_name_H-M   'P 1'
#
loop_
_entity.id
_entity.type
_entity.pdbx_description
1 polymer ?
#
loop_
_entity_poly.entity_id
_entity_poly.type
_entity_poly.pdbx_seq_one_letter_code
_entity_poly.pdbx_strand_id
1 'polypeptide(L)'
;MNLNIKKQFRRLHSIYIVILGSMSLAALISVIIVFKMGAFAIFDLQTLNVLKAVVIMALLVGIPVSHIFYFKKIKHINRSLTLSKKIAMFQLAFVVRIALLEGIGLLAMMAYLVAADKSFLYMFAVVFVLFIIHAPTKQRIISDLELDDEESELLAEQVK
;
A
#
# COMPACT_ATOMS: atom_id res chain seq x y z
N MET A 1 14.58 24.04 7.25
CA MET A 1 14.75 23.35 5.94
C MET A 1 13.45 23.46 5.16
N ASN A 2 13.32 24.43 4.25
CA ASN A 2 12.14 24.55 3.38
C ASN A 2 12.24 23.47 2.29
N LEU A 3 11.49 22.37 2.47
CA LEU A 3 11.42 21.31 1.47
C LEU A 3 10.50 21.77 0.33
N ASN A 4 10.98 21.64 -0.91
CA ASN A 4 10.22 21.93 -2.12
C ASN A 4 9.04 20.94 -2.28
N ILE A 5 7.80 21.45 -2.26
CA ILE A 5 6.57 20.63 -2.28
C ILE A 5 6.46 19.82 -3.58
N LYS A 6 6.87 20.37 -4.72
CA LYS A 6 6.91 19.64 -6.00
C LYS A 6 7.81 18.40 -5.92
N LYS A 7 8.99 18.54 -5.30
CA LYS A 7 9.93 17.42 -5.10
C LYS A 7 9.36 16.38 -4.14
N GLN A 8 8.69 16.82 -3.07
CA GLN A 8 8.00 15.94 -2.14
C GLN A 8 6.92 15.13 -2.88
N PHE A 9 6.00 15.78 -3.58
CA PHE A 9 4.91 15.10 -4.29
C PHE A 9 5.45 14.07 -5.31
N ARG A 10 6.46 14.47 -6.10
CA ARG A 10 7.09 13.55 -7.06
C ARG A 10 7.69 12.32 -6.37
N ARG A 11 8.39 12.49 -5.25
CA ARG A 11 8.96 11.37 -4.49
C ARG A 11 7.89 10.39 -4.02
N LEU A 12 6.79 10.91 -3.46
CA LEU A 12 5.67 10.09 -2.99
C LEU A 12 5.06 9.26 -4.14
N HIS A 13 4.84 9.91 -5.28
CA HIS A 13 4.28 9.26 -6.45
C HIS A 13 5.22 8.19 -7.03
N SER A 14 6.54 8.47 -7.09
CA SER A 14 7.53 7.49 -7.50
C SER A 14 7.56 6.26 -6.60
N ILE A 15 7.53 6.44 -5.27
CA ILE A 15 7.49 5.31 -4.33
C ILE A 15 6.24 4.45 -4.59
N TYR A 16 5.08 5.09 -4.73
CA TYR A 16 3.83 4.39 -5.01
C TYR A 16 3.89 3.59 -6.32
N ILE A 17 4.39 4.18 -7.42
CA ILE A 17 4.51 3.49 -8.71
C ILE A 17 5.48 2.30 -8.62
N VAL A 18 6.61 2.46 -7.93
CA VAL A 18 7.60 1.39 -7.78
C VAL A 18 6.98 0.19 -7.06
N ILE A 19 6.24 0.43 -5.96
CA ILE A 19 5.58 -0.64 -5.21
C ILE A 19 4.42 -1.25 -6.00
N LEU A 20 3.63 -0.43 -6.70
CA LEU A 20 2.58 -0.96 -7.59
C LEU A 20 3.16 -1.86 -8.67
N GLY A 21 4.29 -1.45 -9.26
CA GLY A 21 5.03 -2.21 -10.26
C GLY A 21 5.62 -3.50 -9.69
N SER A 22 6.21 -3.46 -8.49
CA SER A 22 6.77 -4.66 -7.84
C SER A 22 5.68 -5.69 -7.52
N MET A 23 4.54 -5.26 -6.99
CA MET A 23 3.40 -6.15 -6.71
C MET A 23 2.82 -6.75 -7.99
N SER A 24 2.67 -5.94 -9.04
CA SER A 24 2.19 -6.42 -10.35
C SER A 24 3.14 -7.44 -10.96
N LEU A 25 4.44 -7.16 -10.91
CA LEU A 25 5.48 -8.05 -11.42
C LEU A 25 5.54 -9.36 -10.61
N ALA A 26 5.47 -9.28 -9.28
CA ALA A 26 5.42 -10.44 -8.41
C ALA A 26 4.22 -11.34 -8.73
N ALA A 27 3.03 -10.75 -8.92
CA ALA A 27 1.84 -11.49 -9.32
C ALA A 27 2.01 -12.17 -10.68
N LEU A 28 2.50 -11.44 -11.68
CA LEU A 28 2.72 -11.97 -13.03
C LEU A 28 3.73 -13.13 -13.03
N ILE A 29 4.89 -12.93 -12.40
CA ILE A 29 5.94 -13.95 -12.29
C ILE A 29 5.39 -15.18 -11.57
N SER A 30 4.68 -14.99 -10.46
CA SER A 30 4.15 -16.11 -9.68
C SER A 30 3.13 -16.94 -10.47
N VAL A 31 2.25 -16.29 -11.25
CA VAL A 31 1.30 -16.98 -12.13
C VAL A 31 2.03 -17.76 -13.21
N ILE A 32 3.04 -17.17 -13.87
CA ILE A 32 3.82 -17.84 -14.91
C ILE A 32 4.55 -19.06 -14.35
N ILE A 33 5.18 -18.91 -13.17
CA ILE A 33 5.92 -20.00 -12.51
C ILE A 33 4.96 -21.14 -12.16
N VAL A 34 3.87 -20.86 -11.44
CA VAL A 34 2.92 -21.91 -11.03
C VAL A 34 2.28 -22.58 -12.25
N PHE A 35 2.01 -21.85 -13.33
CA PHE A 35 1.46 -22.43 -14.55
C PHE A 35 2.44 -23.41 -15.24
N LYS A 36 3.75 -23.10 -15.21
CA LYS A 36 4.77 -23.93 -15.88
C LYS A 36 5.30 -25.06 -15.02
N MET A 37 5.46 -24.82 -13.72
CA MET A 37 6.19 -25.70 -12.79
C MET A 37 5.28 -26.33 -11.74
N GLY A 38 4.05 -25.84 -11.58
CA GLY A 38 3.16 -26.25 -10.49
C GLY A 38 3.57 -25.63 -9.15
N ALA A 39 3.09 -26.24 -8.06
CA ALA A 39 3.41 -25.86 -6.70
C ALA A 39 4.87 -26.20 -6.35
N PHE A 40 5.54 -25.36 -5.55
CA PHE A 40 6.88 -25.69 -5.05
C PHE A 40 6.85 -26.75 -3.94
N ALA A 41 5.73 -26.91 -3.25
CA ALA A 41 5.56 -27.95 -2.24
C ALA A 41 4.18 -28.60 -2.34
N ILE A 42 4.13 -29.88 -1.96
CA ILE A 42 2.87 -30.62 -1.82
C ILE A 42 2.47 -30.52 -0.36
N PHE A 43 1.32 -29.91 -0.10
CA PHE A 43 0.75 -29.81 1.24
C PHE A 43 -0.44 -30.75 1.40
N ASP A 44 -0.54 -31.37 2.57
CA ASP A 44 -1.81 -31.95 3.00
C ASP A 44 -2.85 -30.84 3.28
N LEU A 45 -4.11 -31.25 3.43
CA LEU A 45 -5.22 -30.32 3.65
C LEU A 45 -5.09 -29.50 4.94
N GLN A 46 -4.56 -30.08 6.01
CA GLN A 46 -4.41 -29.40 7.30
C GLN A 46 -3.37 -28.29 7.19
N THR A 47 -2.20 -28.59 6.62
CA THR A 47 -1.12 -27.62 6.42
C THR A 47 -1.54 -26.49 5.47
N LEU A 48 -2.25 -26.82 4.39
CA LEU A 48 -2.80 -25.82 3.48
C LEU A 48 -3.81 -24.90 4.18
N ASN A 49 -4.68 -25.44 5.03
CA ASN A 49 -5.65 -24.64 5.78
C ASN A 49 -4.98 -23.73 6.80
N VAL A 50 -3.90 -24.18 7.46
CA VAL A 50 -3.10 -23.33 8.35
C VAL A 50 -2.46 -22.17 7.58
N LEU A 51 -1.87 -22.44 6.41
CA LEU A 51 -1.30 -21.39 5.55
C LEU A 51 -2.37 -20.37 5.13
N LYS A 52 -3.55 -20.84 4.71
CA LYS A 52 -4.70 -19.97 4.40
C LYS A 52 -5.10 -19.13 5.60
N ALA A 53 -5.19 -19.72 6.79
CA ALA A 53 -5.54 -19.00 8.02
C ALA A 53 -4.52 -17.90 8.34
N VAL A 54 -3.23 -18.14 8.14
CA VAL A 54 -2.18 -17.11 8.33
C VAL A 54 -2.38 -15.94 7.37
N VAL A 55 -2.60 -16.19 6.08
CA VAL A 55 -2.82 -15.12 5.09
C VAL A 55 -4.13 -14.36 5.38
N ILE A 56 -5.19 -15.08 5.76
CA ILE A 56 -6.47 -14.47 6.17
C ILE A 56 -6.29 -13.60 7.42
N MET A 57 -5.55 -14.06 8.42
CA MET A 57 -5.24 -13.26 9.61
C MET A 57 -4.43 -12.01 9.25
N ALA A 58 -3.46 -12.13 8.35
CA ALA A 58 -2.70 -10.98 7.85
C ALA A 58 -3.61 -9.96 7.13
N LEU A 59 -4.62 -10.41 6.38
CA LEU A 59 -5.64 -9.54 5.78
C LEU A 59 -6.50 -8.86 6.85
N LEU A 60 -7.12 -9.67 7.73
CA LEU A 60 -8.09 -9.21 8.71
C LEU A 60 -7.49 -8.31 9.77
N VAL A 61 -6.22 -8.49 10.12
CA VAL A 61 -5.52 -7.66 11.11
C VAL A 61 -4.70 -6.57 10.42
N GLY A 62 -3.92 -6.93 9.41
CA GLY A 62 -2.97 -6.02 8.78
C GLY A 62 -3.63 -4.86 8.04
N ILE A 63 -4.77 -5.09 7.35
CA ILE A 63 -5.49 -4.01 6.67
C ILE A 63 -6.06 -2.99 7.68
N PRO A 64 -6.81 -3.40 8.73
CA PRO A 64 -7.26 -2.44 9.75
C PRO A 64 -6.12 -1.76 10.49
N VAL A 65 -5.05 -2.47 10.84
CA VAL A 65 -3.88 -1.87 11.50
C VAL A 65 -3.25 -0.79 10.61
N SER A 66 -3.08 -1.06 9.31
CA SER A 66 -2.58 -0.08 8.34
C SER A 66 -3.47 1.17 8.28
N HIS A 67 -4.79 0.98 8.25
CA HIS A 67 -5.75 2.08 8.24
C HIS A 67 -5.73 2.91 9.55
N ILE A 68 -5.77 2.25 10.71
CA ILE A 68 -5.76 2.89 12.03
C ILE A 68 -4.45 3.66 12.23
N PHE A 69 -3.32 3.07 11.88
CA PHE A 69 -2.01 3.72 11.96
C PHE A 69 -1.99 5.00 11.12
N TYR A 70 -2.41 4.89 9.85
CA TYR A 70 -2.47 6.03 8.94
C TYR A 70 -3.36 7.14 9.49
N PHE A 71 -4.60 6.83 9.83
CA PHE A 71 -5.58 7.81 10.32
C PHE A 71 -5.10 8.48 11.61
N LYS A 72 -4.56 7.70 12.55
CA LYS A 72 -3.99 8.24 13.79
C LYS A 72 -2.83 9.20 13.48
N LYS A 73 -1.93 8.86 12.55
CA LYS A 73 -0.83 9.75 12.19
C LYS A 73 -1.31 11.04 11.53
N ILE A 74 -2.26 10.96 10.61
CA ILE A 74 -2.83 12.14 9.95
C ILE A 74 -3.53 13.07 10.97
N LYS A 75 -4.38 12.53 11.84
CA LYS A 75 -5.12 13.31 12.85
C LYS A 75 -4.23 14.07 13.85
N HIS A 76 -3.00 13.59 14.08
CA HIS A 76 -2.06 14.23 15.02
C HIS A 76 -1.11 15.23 14.33
N ILE A 77 -1.29 15.51 13.04
CA ILE A 77 -0.51 16.55 12.36
C ILE A 77 -0.97 17.91 12.88
N ASN A 78 -0.03 18.68 13.45
CA ASN A 78 -0.32 20.01 13.97
C ASN A 78 -0.69 20.97 12.83
N ARG A 79 -1.86 21.63 12.94
CA ARG A 79 -2.37 22.58 11.94
C ARG A 79 -1.53 23.84 11.79
N SER A 80 -0.76 24.24 12.80
CA SER A 80 0.15 25.39 12.72
C SER A 80 1.45 25.13 11.97
N LEU A 81 1.68 23.88 11.51
CA LEU A 81 2.83 23.56 10.68
C LEU A 81 2.68 24.16 9.28
N THR A 82 3.80 24.48 8.66
CA THR A 82 3.82 24.87 7.26
C THR A 82 3.36 23.71 6.36
N LEU A 83 2.74 24.03 5.22
CA LEU A 83 2.28 23.06 4.22
C LEU A 83 3.33 21.99 3.88
N SER A 84 4.56 22.42 3.64
CA SER A 84 5.71 21.53 3.35
C SER A 84 5.98 20.50 4.46
N LYS A 85 5.80 20.88 5.74
CA LYS A 85 5.93 19.94 6.88
C LYS A 85 4.71 19.03 7.01
N LYS A 86 3.49 19.53 6.78
CA LYS A 86 2.27 18.71 6.76
C LYS A 86 2.38 17.60 5.71
N ILE A 87 2.81 17.95 4.49
CA ILE A 87 3.02 17.00 3.39
C ILE A 87 4.12 15.99 3.74
N ALA A 88 5.23 16.41 4.35
CA ALA A 88 6.27 15.47 4.79
C ALA A 88 5.74 14.43 5.80
N MET A 89 4.90 14.86 6.75
CA MET A 89 4.27 13.95 7.73
C MET A 89 3.24 13.02 7.08
N PHE A 90 2.45 13.54 6.14
CA PHE A 90 1.55 12.74 5.30
C PHE A 90 2.31 11.64 4.57
N GLN A 91 3.44 11.98 3.93
CA GLN A 91 4.25 11.03 3.18
C GLN A 91 4.74 9.87 4.05
N LEU A 92 5.20 10.18 5.26
CA LEU A 92 5.65 9.15 6.19
C LEU A 92 4.49 8.21 6.56
N ALA A 93 3.33 8.75 6.91
CA ALA A 93 2.15 7.96 7.23
C ALA A 93 1.70 7.09 6.04
N PHE A 94 1.71 7.67 4.85
CA PHE A 94 1.32 7.02 3.61
C PHE A 94 2.25 5.86 3.25
N VAL A 95 3.57 6.07 3.30
CA VAL A 95 4.57 5.04 2.99
C VAL A 95 4.42 3.83 3.90
N VAL A 96 4.19 4.04 5.21
CA VAL A 96 3.94 2.93 6.14
C VAL A 96 2.65 2.19 5.79
N ARG A 97 1.58 2.91 5.44
CA ARG A 97 0.30 2.32 5.04
C ARG A 97 0.47 1.38 3.84
N ILE A 98 1.11 1.86 2.78
CA ILE A 98 1.31 1.08 1.54
C ILE A 98 2.30 -0.06 1.73
N ALA A 99 3.33 0.09 2.58
CA ALA A 99 4.28 -0.98 2.89
C ALA A 99 3.60 -2.14 3.63
N LEU A 100 2.66 -1.86 4.54
CA LEU A 100 1.85 -2.90 5.19
C LEU A 100 0.98 -3.64 4.18
N LEU A 101 0.35 -2.94 3.23
CA LEU A 101 -0.43 -3.58 2.17
C LEU A 101 0.46 -4.40 1.22
N GLU A 102 1.62 -3.88 0.82
CA GLU A 102 2.60 -4.60 0.02
C GLU A 102 3.02 -5.91 0.72
N GLY A 103 3.36 -5.85 2.02
CA GLY A 103 3.74 -7.03 2.79
C GLY A 103 2.67 -8.12 2.79
N ILE A 104 1.40 -7.76 2.95
CA ILE A 104 0.29 -8.74 2.91
C ILE A 104 0.12 -9.30 1.49
N GLY A 105 0.21 -8.45 0.47
CA GLY A 105 0.11 -8.89 -0.93
C GLY A 105 1.26 -9.83 -1.33
N LEU A 106 2.49 -9.50 -0.94
CA LEU A 106 3.65 -10.36 -1.17
C LEU A 106 3.53 -11.69 -0.41
N LEU A 107 3.05 -11.68 0.83
CA LEU A 107 2.77 -12.91 1.59
C LEU A 107 1.75 -13.80 0.86
N ALA A 108 0.67 -13.23 0.32
CA ALA A 108 -0.30 -13.97 -0.48
C ALA A 108 0.34 -14.56 -1.75
N MET A 109 1.19 -13.78 -2.45
CA MET A 109 1.87 -14.29 -3.64
C MET A 109 2.90 -15.39 -3.34
N MET A 110 3.62 -15.28 -2.23
CA MET A 110 4.50 -16.34 -1.76
C MET A 110 3.71 -17.61 -1.44
N ALA A 111 2.57 -17.49 -0.76
CA ALA A 111 1.71 -18.64 -0.48
C ALA A 111 1.16 -19.29 -1.77
N TYR A 112 0.81 -18.47 -2.78
CA TYR A 112 0.41 -18.97 -4.09
C TYR A 112 1.54 -19.74 -4.80
N LEU A 113 2.77 -19.22 -4.80
CA LEU A 113 3.94 -19.91 -5.38
C LEU A 113 4.16 -21.29 -4.74
N VAL A 114 4.06 -21.36 -3.42
CA VAL A 114 4.40 -22.59 -2.70
C VAL A 114 3.28 -23.63 -2.82
N ALA A 115 2.01 -23.22 -2.77
CA ALA A 115 0.87 -24.14 -2.71
C ALA A 115 0.07 -24.30 -4.02
N ALA A 116 0.27 -23.42 -5.00
CA ALA A 116 -0.52 -23.32 -6.25
C ALA A 116 -2.05 -23.20 -6.05
N ASP A 117 -2.52 -22.81 -4.87
CA ASP A 117 -3.94 -22.67 -4.57
C ASP A 117 -4.45 -21.27 -4.96
N LYS A 118 -5.46 -21.24 -5.83
CA LYS A 118 -6.04 -20.00 -6.39
C LYS A 118 -6.65 -19.07 -5.34
N SER A 119 -6.99 -19.56 -4.15
CA SER A 119 -7.50 -18.70 -3.07
C SER A 119 -6.51 -17.60 -2.69
N PHE A 120 -5.21 -17.86 -2.78
CA PHE A 120 -4.17 -16.87 -2.54
C PHE A 120 -4.15 -15.74 -3.59
N LEU A 121 -4.55 -16.02 -4.83
CA LEU A 121 -4.74 -14.99 -5.86
C LEU A 121 -5.92 -14.08 -5.54
N TYR A 122 -7.04 -14.64 -5.05
CA TYR A 122 -8.19 -13.82 -4.61
C TYR A 122 -7.81 -12.93 -3.43
N MET A 123 -7.06 -13.47 -2.46
CA MET A 123 -6.53 -12.72 -1.33
C MET A 123 -5.60 -11.59 -1.79
N PHE A 124 -4.67 -11.87 -2.71
CA PHE A 124 -3.83 -10.84 -3.32
C PHE A 124 -4.67 -9.77 -4.02
N ALA A 125 -5.66 -10.16 -4.82
CA ALA A 125 -6.50 -9.24 -5.57
C ALA A 125 -7.22 -8.23 -4.64
N VAL A 126 -7.72 -8.68 -3.48
CA VAL A 126 -8.33 -7.79 -2.48
C VAL A 126 -7.32 -6.74 -2.01
N VAL A 127 -6.10 -7.14 -1.63
CA VAL A 127 -5.07 -6.21 -1.15
C VAL A 127 -4.61 -5.27 -2.26
N PHE A 128 -4.46 -5.80 -3.47
CA PHE A 128 -4.01 -5.04 -4.63
C PHE A 128 -5.02 -3.97 -5.04
N VAL A 129 -6.31 -4.28 -5.02
CA VAL A 129 -7.38 -3.29 -5.23
C VAL A 129 -7.36 -2.23 -4.13
N LEU A 130 -7.22 -2.63 -2.86
CA LEU A 130 -7.12 -1.67 -1.75
C LEU A 130 -5.90 -0.75 -1.88
N PHE A 131 -4.76 -1.30 -2.31
CA PHE A 131 -3.55 -0.55 -2.60
C PHE A 131 -3.81 0.53 -3.67
N ILE A 132 -4.48 0.17 -4.77
CA ILE A 132 -4.80 1.09 -5.86
C ILE A 132 -5.77 2.19 -5.42
N ILE A 133 -6.83 1.85 -4.68
CA ILE A 133 -7.81 2.82 -4.16
C ILE A 133 -7.14 3.84 -3.23
N HIS A 134 -6.03 3.45 -2.61
CA HIS A 134 -5.26 4.31 -1.72
C HIS A 134 -4.18 5.12 -2.45
N ALA A 135 -4.20 5.23 -3.77
CA ALA A 135 -3.23 6.06 -4.51
C ALA A 135 -3.09 7.48 -3.92
N PRO A 136 -1.86 8.04 -3.83
CA PRO A 136 -1.61 9.35 -3.26
C PRO A 136 -1.95 10.44 -4.29
N THR A 137 -3.22 10.80 -4.40
CA THR A 137 -3.69 11.87 -5.29
C THR A 137 -3.62 13.23 -4.61
N LYS A 138 -3.61 14.31 -5.40
CA LYS A 138 -3.69 15.68 -4.89
C LYS A 138 -4.92 15.86 -4.00
N GLN A 139 -6.08 15.42 -4.49
CA GLN A 139 -7.35 15.46 -3.75
C GLN A 139 -7.28 14.69 -2.43
N ARG A 140 -6.60 13.52 -2.39
CA ARG A 140 -6.42 12.78 -1.14
C ARG A 140 -5.56 13.54 -0.14
N ILE A 141 -4.48 14.19 -0.58
CA ILE A 141 -3.63 15.01 0.30
C ILE A 141 -4.43 16.18 0.87
N ILE A 142 -5.19 16.90 0.03
CA ILE A 142 -6.05 18.03 0.45
C ILE A 142 -7.08 17.56 1.48
N SER A 143 -7.81 16.48 1.15
CA SER A 143 -8.89 15.96 2.00
C SER A 143 -8.37 15.38 3.31
N ASP A 144 -7.30 14.59 3.30
CA ASP A 144 -6.80 13.91 4.49
C ASP A 144 -6.10 14.89 5.44
N LEU A 145 -5.42 15.91 4.90
CA LEU A 145 -4.76 16.95 5.72
C LEU A 145 -5.70 18.09 6.12
N GLU A 146 -6.94 18.11 5.60
CA GLU A 146 -7.90 19.20 5.79
C GLU A 146 -7.27 20.58 5.48
N LEU A 147 -6.59 20.67 4.33
CA LEU A 147 -5.94 21.91 3.90
C LEU A 147 -6.99 23.00 3.65
N ASP A 148 -6.67 24.23 4.04
CA ASP A 148 -7.49 25.41 3.70
C ASP A 148 -7.36 25.77 2.21
N ASP A 149 -8.14 26.76 1.77
CA ASP A 149 -8.19 27.18 0.36
C ASP A 149 -6.82 27.70 -0.12
N GLU A 150 -6.13 28.48 0.71
CA GLU A 150 -4.80 29.01 0.39
C GLU A 150 -3.76 27.88 0.23
N GLU A 151 -3.70 26.94 1.18
CA GLU A 151 -2.81 25.78 1.12
C GLU A 151 -3.13 24.86 -0.08
N SER A 152 -4.41 24.72 -0.42
CA SER A 152 -4.89 23.93 -1.55
C SER A 152 -4.49 24.54 -2.89
N GLU A 153 -4.64 25.85 -3.05
CA GLU A 153 -4.18 26.59 -4.23
C GLU A 153 -2.66 26.50 -4.39
N LEU A 154 -1.92 26.73 -3.30
CA LEU A 154 -0.45 26.61 -3.29
C LEU A 154 0.02 25.21 -3.69
N LEU A 155 -0.65 24.15 -3.22
CA LEU A 155 -0.37 22.78 -3.63
C LEU A 155 -0.67 22.56 -5.12
N ALA A 156 -1.80 23.11 -5.61
CA ALA A 156 -2.20 22.96 -7.01
C ALA A 156 -1.22 23.64 -7.97
N GLU A 157 -0.73 24.83 -7.65
CA GLU A 157 0.25 25.57 -8.45
C GLU A 157 1.60 24.85 -8.53
N GLN A 158 2.08 24.32 -7.41
CA GLN A 158 3.41 23.68 -7.36
C GLN A 158 3.44 22.27 -7.97
N VAL A 159 2.27 21.65 -8.12
CA VAL A 159 2.11 20.28 -8.64
C VAL A 159 1.28 20.27 -9.95
N LYS A 160 1.31 21.38 -10.70
CA LYS A 160 1.14 21.34 -12.16
C LYS A 160 2.38 20.68 -12.81
#